data_AF-A0A953BLW5-F1
#
_entry.id   AF-A0A953BLW5-F1
#
_cell.length_a   1.000
_cell.length_b   1.000
_cell.length_c   1.000
_cell.angle_alpha   90.00
_cell.angle_beta   90.00
_cell.angle_gamma   90.00
#
_symmetry.space_group_name_H-M   'P 1'
#
loop_
_entity.id
_entity.type
_entity.pdbx_description
1 polymer ?
#
loop_
_entity_poly.entity_id
_entity_poly.type
_entity_poly.pdbx_seq_one_letter_code
_entity_poly.pdbx_strand_id
1 'polypeptide(L)'
;MTQRKHIPIAMLGGAALLAALPARADTLCQTSLFAADSAPAFQNNNDGMPIEVGTKFKSEVSGNVVGARFYVGASNNGTCKASLWTSTGTLLGFATFPPFAGPGWNQVNFSGPIPISANIVYVISVYSPGGWYESTNNVFDNPVLVPPLRGLASGESGDNGVYRHGAGGGFPTGSFQNSCYFADVILESDCQSFDLSWHTIDCGGGFSMNGLITLNGTTGQADAGPMTGGDDFMLMGGYWGAAGGPLSCPADFNHDGFVDDEDFVLFAGWYDILLCSEPEMPLGCPGDLNGDTLVDDYDFVIFVDAYNQLFCP
;
A
#
# COMPACT_ATOMS: atom_id res chain seq x y z
N MET A 1 -28.41 -20.84 0.45
CA MET A 1 -28.39 -21.08 -1.01
C MET A 1 -28.30 -19.73 -1.71
N THR A 2 -27.12 -19.36 -2.21
CA THR A 2 -26.88 -18.01 -2.75
C THR A 2 -26.96 -18.05 -4.27
N GLN A 3 -27.92 -17.32 -4.85
CA GLN A 3 -28.20 -17.33 -6.29
C GLN A 3 -27.10 -16.59 -7.09
N ARG A 4 -26.16 -17.35 -7.68
CA ARG A 4 -25.16 -16.82 -8.62
C ARG A 4 -25.81 -16.51 -9.98
N LYS A 5 -26.22 -15.26 -10.21
CA LYS A 5 -26.56 -14.79 -11.56
C LYS A 5 -25.32 -14.87 -12.46
N HIS A 6 -25.30 -15.85 -13.36
CA HIS A 6 -24.38 -15.85 -14.50
C HIS A 6 -24.90 -14.86 -15.53
N ILE A 7 -24.02 -14.00 -16.05
CA ILE A 7 -24.32 -13.09 -17.15
C ILE A 7 -23.51 -13.57 -18.36
N PRO A 8 -24.10 -14.32 -19.31
CA PRO A 8 -23.39 -14.75 -20.51
C PRO A 8 -23.21 -13.56 -21.46
N ILE A 9 -21.96 -13.23 -21.78
CA ILE A 9 -21.64 -12.25 -22.83
C ILE A 9 -21.71 -12.97 -24.18
N ALA A 10 -22.85 -12.90 -24.84
CA ALA A 10 -23.00 -13.37 -26.22
C ALA A 10 -22.60 -12.26 -27.20
N MET A 11 -21.47 -12.45 -27.91
CA MET A 11 -21.12 -11.57 -29.03
C MET A 11 -21.91 -11.96 -30.28
N LEU A 12 -22.96 -11.20 -30.60
CA LEU A 12 -23.42 -11.04 -31.98
C LEU A 12 -22.96 -9.67 -32.49
N GLY A 13 -22.48 -9.62 -33.74
CA GLY A 13 -21.88 -8.41 -34.31
C GLY A 13 -22.90 -7.30 -34.56
N GLY A 14 -22.69 -6.13 -33.94
CA GLY A 14 -23.48 -4.93 -34.19
C GLY A 14 -23.28 -3.86 -33.12
N ALA A 15 -22.44 -2.86 -33.42
CA ALA A 15 -22.11 -1.71 -32.58
C ALA A 15 -21.58 -2.03 -31.16
N ALA A 16 -20.30 -1.77 -30.92
CA ALA A 16 -19.72 -1.81 -29.58
C ALA A 16 -20.27 -0.65 -28.73
N LEU A 17 -21.40 -0.89 -28.05
CA LEU A 17 -21.90 0.00 -27.01
C LEU A 17 -20.89 -0.05 -25.84
N LEU A 18 -20.08 1.00 -25.69
CA LEU A 18 -19.34 1.22 -24.46
C LEU A 18 -20.36 1.51 -23.34
N ALA A 19 -20.81 0.45 -22.68
CA ALA A 19 -21.39 0.56 -21.36
C ALA A 19 -20.30 1.11 -20.44
N ALA A 20 -20.38 2.40 -20.14
CA ALA A 20 -19.54 2.99 -19.12
C ALA A 20 -19.73 2.20 -17.83
N LEU A 21 -18.64 1.63 -17.30
CA LEU A 21 -18.64 1.06 -15.96
C LEU A 21 -19.16 2.15 -15.02
N PRO A 22 -20.10 1.83 -14.09
CA PRO A 22 -20.52 2.81 -13.11
C PRO A 22 -19.28 3.28 -12.36
N ALA A 23 -19.08 4.61 -12.31
CA ALA A 23 -17.98 5.18 -11.55
C ALA A 23 -18.04 4.60 -10.13
N ARG A 24 -16.92 4.04 -9.65
CA ARG A 24 -16.86 3.46 -8.31
C ARG A 24 -17.23 4.57 -7.34
N ALA A 25 -18.18 4.30 -6.44
CA ALA A 25 -18.52 5.26 -5.41
C ALA A 25 -17.31 5.37 -4.47
N ASP A 26 -16.51 6.41 -4.65
CA ASP A 26 -15.35 6.66 -3.80
C ASP A 26 -15.85 6.84 -2.37
N THR A 27 -15.39 5.94 -1.51
CA THR A 27 -15.82 5.90 -0.12
C THR A 27 -15.03 6.97 0.61
N LEU A 28 -15.72 8.04 1.00
CA LEU A 28 -15.12 9.08 1.83
C LEU A 28 -15.07 8.58 3.27
N CYS A 29 -13.87 8.52 3.84
CA CYS A 29 -13.68 8.31 5.28
C CYS A 29 -13.28 9.63 5.92
N GLN A 30 -13.70 9.80 7.17
CA GLN A 30 -13.24 10.89 8.02
C GLN A 30 -12.12 10.40 8.93
N THR A 31 -11.01 11.14 8.96
CA THR A 31 -9.81 10.87 9.77
C THR A 31 -9.46 12.10 10.58
N SER A 32 -8.95 11.87 11.79
CA SER A 32 -8.50 12.90 12.74
C SER A 32 -7.17 12.47 13.36
N LEU A 33 -6.40 13.42 13.90
CA LEU A 33 -5.03 13.16 14.35
C LEU A 33 -4.97 12.41 15.69
N PHE A 34 -6.02 12.49 16.51
CA PHE A 34 -6.10 11.80 17.80
C PHE A 34 -7.25 10.77 17.84
N ALA A 35 -7.12 9.72 18.65
CA ALA A 35 -8.18 8.74 18.81
C ALA A 35 -9.31 9.29 19.72
N ALA A 36 -10.53 8.74 19.60
CA ALA A 36 -11.70 9.25 20.34
C ALA A 36 -11.63 9.01 21.86
N ASP A 37 -10.74 8.14 22.30
CA ASP A 37 -10.39 7.84 23.70
C ASP A 37 -9.13 8.60 24.19
N SER A 38 -8.42 9.31 23.30
CA SER A 38 -7.24 10.10 23.65
C SER A 38 -7.63 11.25 24.58
N ALA A 39 -6.89 11.42 25.68
CA ALA A 39 -7.17 12.42 26.71
C ALA A 39 -5.91 13.25 27.08
N PRO A 40 -6.08 14.52 27.49
CA PRO A 40 -4.97 15.36 27.97
C PRO A 40 -4.44 14.91 29.33
N ALA A 41 -3.12 15.03 29.51
CA ALA A 41 -2.44 14.81 30.79
C ALA A 41 -2.70 15.97 31.78
N PHE A 42 -2.88 17.18 31.27
CA PHE A 42 -3.27 18.38 32.02
C PHE A 42 -4.56 18.95 31.43
N GLN A 43 -5.54 19.25 32.29
CA GLN A 43 -6.89 19.66 31.88
C GLN A 43 -7.34 20.88 32.69
N ASN A 44 -8.14 21.76 32.07
CA ASN A 44 -8.57 23.03 32.67
C ASN A 44 -7.39 23.97 32.99
N ASN A 45 -6.35 23.97 32.16
CA ASN A 45 -5.31 25.00 32.21
C ASN A 45 -5.93 26.37 31.89
N ASN A 46 -5.46 27.45 32.51
CA ASN A 46 -5.89 28.81 32.19
C ASN A 46 -4.81 29.83 32.56
N ASP A 47 -4.42 30.66 31.60
CA ASP A 47 -3.39 31.68 31.78
C ASP A 47 -3.96 33.04 32.24
N GLY A 48 -5.27 33.11 32.52
CA GLY A 48 -5.99 34.32 32.91
C GLY A 48 -6.34 35.27 31.75
N MET A 49 -6.10 34.84 30.51
CA MET A 49 -6.31 35.64 29.29
C MET A 49 -6.92 34.80 28.16
N PRO A 50 -7.74 35.39 27.26
CA PRO A 50 -8.22 34.70 26.06
C PRO A 50 -7.05 34.15 25.24
N ILE A 51 -7.17 32.90 24.79
CA ILE A 51 -6.10 32.16 24.12
C ILE A 51 -6.62 31.53 22.82
N GLU A 52 -5.76 31.41 21.81
CA GLU A 52 -5.98 30.53 20.66
C GLU A 52 -4.85 29.50 20.61
N VAL A 53 -5.21 28.23 20.61
CA VAL A 53 -4.29 27.08 20.63
C VAL A 53 -4.49 26.24 19.36
N GLY A 54 -3.47 25.53 18.90
CA GLY A 54 -3.54 24.84 17.61
C GLY A 54 -2.43 23.81 17.32
N THR A 55 -2.67 23.07 16.25
CA THR A 55 -1.85 21.97 15.77
C THR A 55 -1.48 22.20 14.30
N LYS A 56 -0.19 22.14 13.97
CA LYS A 56 0.30 22.03 12.60
C LYS A 56 0.15 20.59 12.12
N PHE A 57 -0.44 20.41 10.95
CA PHE A 57 -0.62 19.11 10.33
C PHE A 57 -0.38 19.18 8.81
N LYS A 58 -0.17 18.02 8.19
CA LYS A 58 -0.32 17.82 6.76
C LYS A 58 -1.13 16.55 6.50
N SER A 59 -1.62 16.41 5.28
CA SER A 59 -2.17 15.16 4.75
C SER A 59 -1.23 14.59 3.68
N GLU A 60 -1.09 13.27 3.60
CA GLU A 60 -0.33 12.60 2.54
C GLU A 60 -1.09 12.58 1.21
N VAL A 61 -2.43 12.66 1.27
CA VAL A 61 -3.33 12.78 0.11
C VAL A 61 -4.03 14.14 0.07
N SER A 62 -4.53 14.55 -1.09
CA SER A 62 -5.47 15.68 -1.18
C SER A 62 -6.83 15.26 -0.64
N GLY A 63 -7.59 16.20 -0.08
CA GLY A 63 -8.90 15.93 0.51
C GLY A 63 -9.57 17.21 0.99
N ASN A 64 -10.61 17.10 1.81
CA ASN A 64 -11.35 18.25 2.32
C ASN A 64 -11.38 18.25 3.86
N VAL A 65 -11.01 19.36 4.48
CA VAL A 65 -11.27 19.55 5.90
C VAL A 65 -12.75 19.91 6.08
N VAL A 66 -13.51 19.01 6.71
CA VAL A 66 -14.97 19.15 6.91
C VAL A 66 -15.34 19.63 8.30
N GLY A 67 -14.43 19.55 9.27
CA GLY A 67 -14.65 20.02 10.62
C GLY A 67 -13.41 20.05 11.48
N ALA A 68 -13.63 20.34 12.75
CA ALA A 68 -12.62 20.39 13.80
C ALA A 68 -13.15 19.71 15.07
N ARG A 69 -12.24 19.17 15.88
CA ARG A 69 -12.54 18.68 17.22
C ARG A 69 -11.67 19.41 18.24
N PHE A 70 -12.20 19.54 19.44
CA PHE A 70 -11.50 20.12 20.57
C PHE A 70 -11.81 19.29 21.82
N TYR A 71 -10.79 18.90 22.58
CA TYR A 71 -11.02 18.30 23.89
C TYR A 71 -11.28 19.41 24.90
N VAL A 72 -12.40 19.33 25.62
CA VAL A 72 -12.90 20.41 26.48
C VAL A 72 -12.83 19.98 27.95
N GLY A 73 -12.23 20.78 28.81
CA GLY A 73 -12.27 20.61 30.27
C GLY A 73 -13.58 21.08 30.90
N ALA A 74 -13.93 20.54 32.06
CA ALA A 74 -15.16 20.88 32.80
C ALA A 74 -15.29 22.38 33.18
N SER A 75 -14.19 23.13 33.20
CA SER A 75 -14.21 24.58 33.45
C SER A 75 -14.47 25.43 32.19
N ASN A 76 -14.36 24.86 30.98
CA ASN A 76 -14.52 25.61 29.74
C ASN A 76 -16.00 25.66 29.31
N ASN A 77 -16.65 26.79 29.58
CA ASN A 77 -18.02 27.11 29.18
C ASN A 77 -18.09 28.24 28.12
N GLY A 78 -16.96 28.58 27.50
CA GLY A 78 -16.87 29.68 26.54
C GLY A 78 -17.27 29.26 25.12
N THR A 79 -17.91 30.17 24.37
CA THR A 79 -18.20 29.99 22.95
C THR A 79 -16.90 29.99 22.13
N CYS A 80 -16.31 28.82 21.95
CA CYS A 80 -15.04 28.67 21.25
C CYS A 80 -15.22 28.70 19.72
N LYS A 81 -14.15 29.03 18.99
CA LYS A 81 -14.15 29.16 17.53
C LYS A 81 -12.97 28.38 16.93
N ALA A 82 -13.26 27.34 16.16
CA ALA A 82 -12.29 26.65 15.32
C ALA A 82 -11.89 27.52 14.11
N SER A 83 -10.64 27.45 13.66
CA SER A 83 -10.13 28.17 12.49
C SER A 83 -9.05 27.34 11.78
N LEU A 84 -9.14 27.26 10.46
CA LEU A 84 -8.20 26.54 9.60
C LEU A 84 -7.39 27.55 8.79
N TRP A 85 -6.06 27.42 8.80
CA TRP A 85 -5.13 28.35 8.19
C TRP A 85 -4.11 27.64 7.30
N THR A 86 -3.55 28.37 6.34
CA THR A 86 -2.25 28.01 5.75
C THR A 86 -1.13 28.14 6.80
N SER A 87 0.01 27.49 6.56
CA SER A 87 1.24 27.70 7.33
C SER A 87 1.73 29.16 7.36
N THR A 88 1.26 30.02 6.46
CA THR A 88 1.57 31.46 6.38
C THR A 88 0.53 32.36 7.08
N GLY A 89 -0.48 31.79 7.73
CA GLY A 89 -1.50 32.55 8.46
C GLY A 89 -2.65 33.11 7.61
N THR A 90 -2.85 32.61 6.39
CA THR A 90 -4.04 32.92 5.60
C THR A 90 -5.20 32.05 6.08
N LEU A 91 -6.29 32.68 6.53
CA LEU A 91 -7.50 31.97 6.98
C LEU A 91 -8.20 31.32 5.77
N LEU A 92 -8.44 30.01 5.85
CA LEU A 92 -9.15 29.23 4.84
C LEU A 92 -10.63 29.03 5.22
N GLY A 93 -10.93 28.98 6.52
CA GLY A 93 -12.29 28.92 7.04
C GLY A 93 -12.33 28.88 8.57
N PHE A 94 -13.51 29.10 9.14
CA PHE A 94 -13.73 29.07 10.59
C PHE A 94 -15.12 28.50 10.91
N ALA A 95 -15.30 28.00 12.13
CA ALA A 95 -16.58 27.54 12.64
C ALA A 95 -16.68 27.85 14.15
N THR A 96 -17.86 28.26 14.61
CA THR A 96 -18.14 28.50 16.03
C THR A 96 -18.72 27.23 16.64
N PHE A 97 -18.14 26.72 17.72
CA PHE A 97 -18.69 25.56 18.41
C PHE A 97 -20.07 25.88 18.99
N PRO A 98 -21.03 24.93 18.93
CA PRO A 98 -22.25 25.02 19.75
C PRO A 98 -21.88 24.97 21.25
N PRO A 99 -22.82 25.25 22.17
CA PRO A 99 -22.63 24.96 23.59
C PRO A 99 -22.16 23.51 23.78
N PHE A 100 -21.04 23.33 24.47
CA PHE A 100 -20.40 22.03 24.63
C PHE A 100 -21.32 21.03 25.36
N ALA A 101 -21.31 19.77 24.91
CA ALA A 101 -22.14 18.71 25.49
C ALA A 101 -21.67 18.27 26.89
N GLY A 102 -20.41 18.55 27.21
CA GLY A 102 -19.75 18.21 28.46
C GLY A 102 -18.24 18.14 28.27
N PRO A 103 -17.48 17.69 29.29
CA PRO A 103 -16.05 17.47 29.19
C PRO A 103 -15.71 16.37 28.17
N GLY A 104 -14.54 16.47 27.54
CA GLY A 104 -14.07 15.53 26.50
C GLY A 104 -14.17 16.10 25.09
N TRP A 105 -14.05 15.23 24.09
CA TRP A 105 -14.08 15.60 22.68
C TRP A 105 -15.43 16.20 22.27
N ASN A 106 -15.42 17.48 21.89
CA ASN A 106 -16.51 18.17 21.24
C ASN A 106 -16.13 18.45 19.78
N GLN A 107 -17.11 18.47 18.87
CA GLN A 107 -16.91 18.61 17.43
C GLN A 107 -17.72 19.78 16.86
N VAL A 108 -17.18 20.42 15.83
CA VAL A 108 -17.90 21.37 14.97
C VAL A 108 -17.54 21.12 13.50
N ASN A 109 -18.52 21.18 12.62
CA ASN A 109 -18.30 21.10 11.17
C ASN A 109 -18.18 22.51 10.57
N PHE A 110 -17.40 22.67 9.51
CA PHE A 110 -17.34 23.91 8.74
C PHE A 110 -18.62 24.08 7.89
N SER A 111 -18.92 25.31 7.44
CA SER A 111 -20.11 25.61 6.63
C SER A 111 -20.10 24.96 5.24
N GLY A 112 -18.95 24.43 4.82
CA GLY A 112 -18.76 23.55 3.68
C GLY A 112 -17.36 22.91 3.74
N PRO A 113 -17.09 21.86 2.94
CA PRO A 113 -15.78 21.22 2.90
C PRO A 113 -14.70 22.21 2.40
N ILE A 114 -13.56 22.29 3.08
CA ILE A 114 -12.44 23.17 2.70
C ILE A 114 -11.33 22.33 2.06
N PRO A 115 -11.06 22.45 0.75
CA PRO A 115 -10.09 21.60 0.07
C PRO A 115 -8.64 21.89 0.53
N ILE A 116 -7.89 20.82 0.79
CA ILE A 116 -6.46 20.84 1.10
C ILE A 116 -5.67 19.98 0.10
N SER A 117 -4.44 20.37 -0.18
CA SER A 117 -3.54 19.67 -1.09
C SER A 117 -2.61 18.72 -0.35
N ALA A 118 -2.32 17.57 -0.96
CA ALA A 118 -1.32 16.61 -0.48
C ALA A 118 0.01 17.29 -0.13
N ASN A 119 0.60 16.87 0.99
CA ASN A 119 1.90 17.29 1.53
C ASN A 119 2.09 18.79 1.85
N ILE A 120 1.05 19.62 1.77
CA ILE A 120 1.07 21.01 2.25
C ILE A 120 0.80 21.07 3.76
N VAL A 121 1.49 21.98 4.46
CA VAL A 121 1.32 22.20 5.90
C VAL A 121 0.22 23.23 6.16
N TYR A 122 -0.72 22.87 7.01
CA TYR A 122 -1.84 23.68 7.48
C TYR A 122 -1.83 23.76 9.00
N VAL A 123 -2.62 24.69 9.56
CA VAL A 123 -2.80 24.83 11.01
C VAL A 123 -4.28 24.77 11.31
N ILE A 124 -4.69 23.85 12.19
CA ILE A 124 -6.00 23.88 12.82
C ILE A 124 -5.85 24.50 14.21
N SER A 125 -6.70 25.48 14.56
CA SER A 125 -6.68 26.15 15.86
C SER A 125 -8.08 26.33 16.43
N VAL A 126 -8.14 26.55 17.74
CA VAL A 126 -9.37 26.85 18.49
C VAL A 126 -9.11 28.04 19.42
N TYR A 127 -9.89 29.10 19.23
CA TYR A 127 -9.94 30.25 20.13
C TYR A 127 -10.88 29.95 21.31
N SER A 128 -10.34 30.06 22.53
CA SER A 128 -11.04 29.94 23.80
C SER A 128 -11.14 31.31 24.47
N PRO A 129 -12.32 31.96 24.48
CA PRO A 129 -12.48 33.32 25.01
C PRO A 129 -12.31 33.41 26.53
N GLY A 130 -12.48 32.29 27.25
CA GLY A 130 -12.29 32.21 28.70
C GLY A 130 -10.85 31.91 29.13
N GLY A 131 -9.92 31.72 28.19
CA GLY A 131 -8.53 31.34 28.47
C GLY A 131 -8.33 29.87 28.83
N TRP A 132 -9.39 29.06 28.85
CA TRP A 132 -9.32 27.63 29.16
C TRP A 132 -8.73 26.82 28.01
N TYR A 133 -7.76 25.97 28.31
CA TYR A 133 -7.19 25.00 27.39
C TYR A 133 -6.75 23.72 28.11
N GLU A 134 -6.37 22.74 27.31
CA GLU A 134 -6.03 21.38 27.70
C GLU A 134 -4.66 21.05 27.08
N SER A 135 -3.82 20.25 27.76
CA SER A 135 -2.46 20.03 27.27
C SER A 135 -1.83 18.68 27.65
N THR A 136 -0.97 18.19 26.76
CA THR A 136 0.07 17.19 27.06
C THR A 136 1.38 17.68 26.46
N ASN A 137 2.41 17.88 27.28
CA ASN A 137 3.69 18.43 26.84
C ASN A 137 4.53 17.39 26.09
N ASN A 138 5.47 17.85 25.28
CA ASN A 138 6.47 17.08 24.54
C ASN A 138 5.89 16.13 23.47
N VAL A 139 4.58 16.20 23.16
CA VAL A 139 3.94 15.31 22.18
C VAL A 139 4.53 15.51 20.79
N PHE A 140 4.82 16.76 20.40
CA PHE A 140 5.44 17.07 19.12
C PHE A 140 6.98 17.11 19.14
N ASP A 141 7.63 16.51 20.15
CA ASP A 141 9.04 16.12 20.04
C ASP A 141 9.22 15.07 18.92
N ASN A 142 8.16 14.33 18.61
CA ASN A 142 8.06 13.35 17.53
C ASN A 142 6.80 13.63 16.68
N PRO A 143 6.74 13.17 15.42
CA PRO A 143 5.55 13.37 14.60
C PRO A 143 4.42 12.43 15.03
N VAL A 144 3.19 12.94 15.06
CA VAL A 144 1.99 12.12 15.31
C VAL A 144 1.50 11.57 13.96
N LEU A 145 1.46 10.24 13.81
CA LEU A 145 1.17 9.55 12.55
C LEU A 145 -0.19 8.85 12.63
N VAL A 146 -1.19 9.33 11.87
CA VAL A 146 -2.49 8.66 11.68
C VAL A 146 -2.87 8.76 10.20
N PRO A 147 -2.27 7.92 9.32
CA PRO A 147 -2.38 8.08 7.87
C PRO A 147 -3.82 8.17 7.36
N PRO A 148 -4.12 9.10 6.42
CA PRO A 148 -3.18 9.98 5.72
C PRO A 148 -2.78 11.24 6.50
N LEU A 149 -3.29 11.48 7.71
CA LEU A 149 -2.94 12.65 8.51
C LEU A 149 -1.60 12.49 9.25
N ARG A 150 -0.88 13.61 9.36
CA ARG A 150 0.38 13.70 10.10
C ARG A 150 0.51 15.03 10.82
N GLY A 151 0.57 14.98 12.14
CA GLY A 151 1.04 16.08 12.98
C GLY A 151 2.55 16.16 12.88
N LEU A 152 3.08 17.33 12.56
CA LEU A 152 4.52 17.51 12.37
C LEU A 152 5.26 17.51 13.71
N ALA A 153 6.49 17.01 13.74
CA ALA A 153 7.38 17.30 14.87
C ALA A 153 7.79 18.79 14.83
N SER A 154 8.01 19.38 16.00
CA SER A 154 8.61 20.72 16.09
C SER A 154 9.98 20.74 15.41
N GLY A 155 10.20 21.76 14.58
CA GLY A 155 11.42 21.92 13.79
C GLY A 155 11.28 21.48 12.33
N GLU A 156 10.33 20.59 11.98
CA GLU A 156 10.09 20.20 10.58
C GLU A 156 9.53 21.35 9.71
N SER A 157 8.71 22.21 10.32
CA SER A 157 8.09 23.38 9.67
C SER A 157 7.96 24.52 10.69
N GLY A 158 9.04 24.77 11.44
CA GLY A 158 9.01 25.48 12.71
C GLY A 158 8.27 24.69 13.79
N ASP A 159 7.92 25.34 14.89
CA ASP A 159 7.37 24.66 16.08
C ASP A 159 5.94 24.15 15.87
N ASN A 160 5.60 23.01 16.46
CA ASN A 160 4.22 22.56 16.63
C ASN A 160 3.79 22.72 18.10
N GLY A 161 2.52 22.46 18.40
CA GLY A 161 1.92 22.88 19.68
C GLY A 161 1.88 24.39 19.74
N VAL A 162 1.16 25.00 18.80
CA VAL A 162 1.18 26.45 18.61
C VAL A 162 0.09 27.15 19.41
N TYR A 163 0.38 28.33 19.93
CA TYR A 163 -0.60 29.16 20.63
C TYR A 163 -0.38 30.67 20.40
N ARG A 164 -1.33 31.47 20.87
CA ARG A 164 -1.16 32.89 21.19
C ARG A 164 -2.25 33.38 22.15
N HIS A 165 -1.94 34.40 22.94
CA HIS A 165 -2.94 35.14 23.71
C HIS A 165 -3.53 36.31 22.90
N GLY A 166 -4.75 36.72 23.25
CA GLY A 166 -5.40 37.93 22.74
C GLY A 166 -6.86 37.73 22.33
N ALA A 167 -7.71 38.69 22.69
CA ALA A 167 -9.15 38.65 22.38
C ALA A 167 -9.43 38.61 20.86
N GLY A 168 -10.48 37.88 20.47
CA GLY A 168 -10.94 37.70 19.08
C GLY A 168 -10.28 36.53 18.32
N GLY A 169 -9.16 36.01 18.83
CA GLY A 169 -8.38 34.98 18.15
C GLY A 169 -7.46 35.55 17.07
N GLY A 170 -6.97 34.70 16.18
CA GLY A 170 -5.96 34.99 15.16
C GLY A 170 -4.90 33.89 15.06
N PHE A 171 -4.15 33.86 13.96
CA PHE A 171 -3.16 32.82 13.66
C PHE A 171 -2.12 32.62 14.79
N PRO A 172 -2.03 31.42 15.41
CA PRO A 172 -1.08 31.14 16.49
C PRO A 172 0.35 30.99 15.96
N THR A 173 1.32 31.53 16.72
CA THR A 173 2.73 31.65 16.29
C THR A 173 3.76 31.42 17.40
N GLY A 174 3.38 31.44 18.67
CA GLY A 174 4.22 30.93 19.76
C GLY A 174 4.07 29.41 19.90
N SER A 175 5.01 28.77 20.60
CA SER A 175 4.91 27.38 21.06
C SER A 175 5.50 27.26 22.46
N PHE A 176 5.03 26.28 23.23
CA PHE A 176 5.55 25.96 24.55
C PHE A 176 5.67 24.44 24.69
N GLN A 177 6.88 23.96 25.01
CA GLN A 177 7.19 22.55 25.28
C GLN A 177 6.59 21.55 24.26
N ASN A 178 6.50 21.93 22.98
CA ASN A 178 5.97 21.08 21.90
C ASN A 178 4.60 20.44 22.23
N SER A 179 3.77 21.12 23.02
CA SER A 179 2.57 20.53 23.63
C SER A 179 1.46 20.23 22.63
N CYS A 180 0.82 19.06 22.74
CA CYS A 180 -0.48 18.86 22.14
C CYS A 180 -1.53 19.65 22.93
N TYR A 181 -2.23 20.57 22.26
CA TYR A 181 -3.35 21.34 22.83
C TYR A 181 -4.74 20.79 22.47
N PHE A 182 -4.81 19.56 21.93
CA PHE A 182 -6.05 18.86 21.59
C PHE A 182 -7.02 19.61 20.65
N ALA A 183 -6.52 20.61 19.92
CA ALA A 183 -7.15 21.16 18.73
C ALA A 183 -6.82 20.24 17.54
N ASP A 184 -7.85 19.65 16.95
CA ASP A 184 -7.73 18.56 15.96
C ASP A 184 -8.60 18.81 14.73
N VAL A 185 -8.20 18.23 13.61
CA VAL A 185 -8.83 18.36 12.30
C VAL A 185 -9.73 17.16 12.00
N ILE A 186 -10.77 17.37 11.19
CA ILE A 186 -11.51 16.28 10.54
C ILE A 186 -11.25 16.40 9.05
N LEU A 187 -10.36 15.56 8.54
CA LEU A 187 -10.11 15.37 7.12
C LEU A 187 -11.10 14.35 6.58
N GLU A 188 -11.85 14.73 5.55
CA GLU A 188 -12.59 13.82 4.69
C GLU A 188 -11.80 13.61 3.40
N SER A 189 -11.46 12.36 3.11
CA SER A 189 -10.68 11.96 1.94
C SER A 189 -11.12 10.60 1.45
N ASP A 190 -10.80 10.27 0.21
CA ASP A 190 -11.06 8.95 -0.37
C ASP A 190 -10.31 7.89 0.45
N CYS A 191 -11.02 7.17 1.32
CA CYS A 191 -10.55 5.87 1.73
C CYS A 191 -10.82 4.93 0.57
N GLN A 192 -9.85 4.89 -0.35
CA GLN A 192 -9.67 3.69 -1.14
C GLN A 192 -9.53 2.54 -0.17
N SER A 193 -10.59 1.75 -0.05
CA SER A 193 -10.52 0.45 0.54
C SER A 193 -9.52 -0.34 -0.30
N PHE A 194 -8.32 -0.55 0.24
CA PHE A 194 -7.34 -1.51 -0.28
C PHE A 194 -7.84 -2.93 0.02
N ASP A 195 -9.04 -3.20 -0.48
CA ASP A 195 -9.83 -4.39 -0.25
C ASP A 195 -9.39 -5.47 -1.23
N LEU A 196 -8.39 -6.25 -0.83
CA LEU A 196 -8.06 -7.51 -1.47
C LEU A 196 -9.04 -8.62 -1.04
N SER A 197 -10.34 -8.32 -0.87
CA SER A 197 -11.38 -9.17 -0.23
C SER A 197 -11.34 -10.63 -0.64
N TRP A 198 -11.09 -10.90 -1.92
CA TRP A 198 -10.58 -12.17 -2.39
C TRP A 198 -9.83 -11.99 -3.71
N HIS A 199 -8.58 -12.45 -3.77
CA HIS A 199 -7.79 -12.51 -5.00
C HIS A 199 -6.98 -13.81 -4.98
N THR A 200 -7.27 -14.75 -5.88
CA THR A 200 -6.38 -15.90 -6.13
C THR A 200 -5.27 -15.44 -7.06
N ILE A 201 -4.18 -14.94 -6.48
CA ILE A 201 -2.99 -14.59 -7.25
C ILE A 201 -2.20 -15.86 -7.52
N ASP A 202 -2.35 -16.32 -8.75
CA ASP A 202 -1.41 -17.17 -9.42
C ASP A 202 -0.65 -16.26 -10.44
N CYS A 203 0.39 -15.51 -10.00
CA CYS A 203 1.22 -14.60 -10.84
C CYS A 203 2.76 -14.83 -10.76
N GLY A 204 3.41 -15.05 -11.91
CA GLY A 204 4.57 -15.94 -12.15
C GLY A 204 6.02 -15.48 -11.97
N GLY A 205 6.31 -14.58 -11.04
CA GLY A 205 7.67 -14.04 -10.88
C GLY A 205 8.01 -12.90 -11.86
N GLY A 206 8.78 -11.94 -11.35
CA GLY A 206 9.11 -10.69 -12.03
C GLY A 206 9.32 -9.56 -11.01
N PHE A 207 9.86 -8.42 -11.43
CA PHE A 207 10.11 -7.28 -10.53
C PHE A 207 9.55 -5.96 -11.07
N SER A 208 9.17 -5.08 -10.15
CA SER A 208 8.81 -3.70 -10.40
C SER A 208 9.27 -2.83 -9.23
N MET A 209 9.61 -1.57 -9.49
CA MET A 209 10.03 -0.60 -8.47
C MET A 209 9.23 0.71 -8.63
N ASN A 210 9.07 1.43 -7.51
CA ASN A 210 8.31 2.68 -7.34
C ASN A 210 6.78 2.52 -7.14
N GLY A 211 6.39 1.83 -6.06
CA GLY A 211 5.01 1.77 -5.55
C GLY A 211 4.96 1.66 -4.03
N LEU A 212 3.83 2.02 -3.40
CA LEU A 212 3.67 2.02 -1.93
C LEU A 212 3.43 0.63 -1.33
N ILE A 213 2.90 -0.31 -2.13
CA ILE A 213 2.64 -1.70 -1.73
C ILE A 213 3.53 -2.61 -2.56
N THR A 214 4.25 -3.52 -1.89
CA THR A 214 5.08 -4.55 -2.52
C THR A 214 4.31 -5.88 -2.56
N LEU A 215 4.44 -6.62 -3.67
CA LEU A 215 3.80 -7.93 -3.88
C LEU A 215 4.80 -8.90 -4.54
N ASN A 216 4.71 -10.20 -4.24
CA ASN A 216 5.66 -11.23 -4.68
C ASN A 216 4.97 -12.62 -4.78
N GLY A 217 5.32 -13.47 -5.76
CA GLY A 217 4.73 -14.83 -5.94
C GLY A 217 5.02 -15.51 -7.31
N THR A 218 4.37 -16.68 -7.53
CA THR A 218 4.12 -17.42 -8.81
C THR A 218 2.59 -17.57 -9.00
N THR A 219 1.86 -18.04 -10.05
CA THR A 219 1.85 -18.69 -11.40
C THR A 219 2.21 -20.15 -11.52
N GLY A 220 1.15 -20.89 -11.83
CA GLY A 220 1.07 -21.84 -12.93
C GLY A 220 1.00 -23.27 -12.44
N GLN A 221 0.86 -23.42 -11.13
CA GLN A 221 1.40 -24.55 -10.40
C GLN A 221 0.41 -24.95 -9.32
N ALA A 222 -0.29 -26.05 -9.57
CA ALA A 222 -0.70 -26.91 -8.48
C ALA A 222 0.54 -27.38 -7.69
N ASP A 223 0.33 -27.81 -6.44
CA ASP A 223 1.40 -28.35 -5.60
C ASP A 223 2.29 -29.34 -6.37
N ALA A 224 3.61 -29.26 -6.15
CA ALA A 224 4.59 -30.08 -6.84
C ALA A 224 4.40 -31.57 -6.52
N GLY A 225 3.70 -32.28 -7.40
CA GLY A 225 3.33 -33.68 -7.24
C GLY A 225 2.18 -34.12 -8.15
N PRO A 226 1.83 -35.43 -8.12
CA PRO A 226 0.74 -35.98 -8.89
C PRO A 226 -0.62 -35.69 -8.26
N MET A 227 -1.48 -34.96 -8.97
CA MET A 227 -2.90 -34.81 -8.62
C MET A 227 -3.69 -36.04 -9.10
N THR A 228 -3.96 -36.97 -8.18
CA THR A 228 -4.77 -38.18 -8.44
C THR A 228 -6.23 -37.95 -8.04
N GLY A 229 -7.11 -37.71 -9.01
CA GLY A 229 -8.54 -37.42 -8.80
C GLY A 229 -9.51 -38.53 -9.23
N GLY A 230 -9.02 -39.59 -9.86
CA GLY A 230 -9.77 -40.75 -10.34
C GLY A 230 -8.83 -41.74 -11.03
N ASP A 231 -9.27 -42.99 -11.19
CA ASP A 231 -8.38 -44.12 -11.51
C ASP A 231 -7.73 -44.07 -12.92
N ASP A 232 -8.29 -43.26 -13.84
CA ASP A 232 -7.84 -43.15 -15.24
C ASP A 232 -6.98 -41.90 -15.56
N PHE A 233 -6.81 -40.95 -14.63
CA PHE A 233 -6.14 -39.66 -14.92
C PHE A 233 -5.22 -39.16 -13.79
N MET A 234 -3.96 -38.90 -14.15
CA MET A 234 -2.98 -38.16 -13.34
C MET A 234 -2.67 -36.83 -14.02
N LEU A 235 -2.67 -35.74 -13.25
CA LEU A 235 -2.13 -34.45 -13.68
C LEU A 235 -0.90 -34.10 -12.85
N MET A 236 0.19 -33.66 -13.49
CA MET A 236 1.41 -33.22 -12.81
C MET A 236 1.43 -31.69 -12.66
N GLY A 237 1.62 -31.20 -11.43
CA GLY A 237 1.91 -29.78 -11.16
C GLY A 237 3.41 -29.54 -11.03
N GLY A 238 3.93 -28.43 -11.57
CA GLY A 238 5.35 -28.09 -11.49
C GLY A 238 5.76 -26.85 -12.30
N TYR A 239 7.01 -26.44 -12.12
CA TYR A 239 7.58 -25.22 -12.70
C TYR A 239 7.70 -25.31 -14.22
N TRP A 240 6.82 -24.59 -14.92
CA TRP A 240 6.96 -24.30 -16.35
C TRP A 240 8.07 -23.28 -16.57
N GLY A 241 9.31 -23.76 -16.62
CA GLY A 241 10.40 -23.03 -17.26
C GLY A 241 10.05 -22.75 -18.72
N ALA A 242 10.62 -21.68 -19.28
CA ALA A 242 10.62 -21.53 -20.73
C ALA A 242 11.58 -22.57 -21.31
N ALA A 243 11.03 -23.53 -22.06
CA ALA A 243 11.59 -24.87 -22.33
C ALA A 243 11.60 -25.80 -21.10
N GLY A 244 11.35 -27.10 -21.33
CA GLY A 244 11.42 -28.13 -20.28
C GLY A 244 10.09 -28.56 -19.64
N GLY A 245 9.08 -28.92 -20.44
CA GLY A 245 8.03 -29.85 -20.00
C GLY A 245 8.34 -31.27 -20.50
N PRO A 246 8.02 -32.36 -19.77
CA PRO A 246 8.24 -33.71 -20.27
C PRO A 246 7.24 -34.00 -21.40
N LEU A 247 7.63 -34.43 -22.61
CA LEU A 247 8.97 -34.83 -23.05
C LEU A 247 9.55 -33.80 -24.04
N SER A 248 10.64 -33.13 -23.66
CA SER A 248 11.67 -32.74 -24.62
C SER A 248 12.66 -33.90 -24.62
N CYS A 249 12.97 -34.47 -25.79
CA CYS A 249 13.97 -35.54 -25.87
C CYS A 249 15.32 -34.97 -25.44
N PRO A 250 15.94 -35.48 -24.34
CA PRO A 250 17.19 -34.89 -23.85
C PRO A 250 18.36 -35.04 -24.84
N ALA A 251 18.22 -35.91 -25.84
CA ALA A 251 19.17 -36.18 -26.90
C ALA A 251 18.75 -35.60 -28.28
N ASP A 252 17.61 -34.91 -28.37
CA ASP A 252 17.24 -34.09 -29.54
C ASP A 252 17.89 -32.71 -29.34
N PHE A 253 19.10 -32.55 -29.85
CA PHE A 253 19.92 -31.37 -29.65
C PHE A 253 19.70 -30.34 -30.76
N ASN A 254 19.43 -30.79 -31.99
CA ASN A 254 19.16 -29.91 -33.13
C ASN A 254 17.72 -29.31 -33.10
N HIS A 255 16.81 -29.90 -32.31
CA HIS A 255 15.38 -29.56 -32.15
C HIS A 255 14.52 -29.83 -33.40
N ASP A 256 14.79 -30.90 -34.16
CA ASP A 256 14.03 -31.30 -35.35
C ASP A 256 12.95 -32.39 -35.11
N GLY A 257 12.96 -33.04 -33.94
CA GLY A 257 11.99 -34.08 -33.55
C GLY A 257 12.48 -35.52 -33.70
N PHE A 258 13.76 -35.72 -34.02
CA PHE A 258 14.42 -37.03 -34.06
C PHE A 258 15.57 -37.10 -33.04
N VAL A 259 16.24 -38.25 -32.97
CA VAL A 259 17.53 -38.42 -32.29
C VAL A 259 18.37 -39.27 -33.24
N ASP A 260 19.23 -38.64 -34.05
CA ASP A 260 19.94 -39.32 -35.12
C ASP A 260 21.45 -38.97 -35.22
N ASP A 261 22.09 -39.33 -36.34
CA ASP A 261 23.51 -39.08 -36.58
C ASP A 261 23.89 -37.59 -36.43
N GLU A 262 22.99 -36.63 -36.66
CA GLU A 262 23.27 -35.19 -36.43
C GLU A 262 23.38 -34.86 -34.94
N ASP A 263 22.53 -35.42 -34.08
CA ASP A 263 22.61 -35.27 -32.62
C ASP A 263 23.82 -35.99 -32.03
N PHE A 264 24.18 -37.15 -32.57
CA PHE A 264 25.38 -37.87 -32.15
C PHE A 264 26.65 -37.05 -32.43
N VAL A 265 26.71 -36.32 -33.54
CA VAL A 265 27.82 -35.40 -33.85
C VAL A 265 27.90 -34.24 -32.85
N LEU A 266 26.75 -33.75 -32.36
CA LEU A 266 26.71 -32.74 -31.30
C LEU A 266 27.17 -33.31 -29.95
N PHE A 267 26.64 -34.46 -29.54
CA PHE A 267 27.01 -35.15 -28.30
C PHE A 267 28.52 -35.47 -28.23
N ALA A 268 29.07 -36.06 -29.29
CA ALA A 268 30.49 -36.41 -29.36
C ALA A 268 31.40 -35.19 -29.18
N GLY A 269 31.00 -34.02 -29.71
CA GLY A 269 31.72 -32.76 -29.54
C GLY A 269 31.72 -32.21 -28.11
N TRP A 270 30.83 -32.68 -27.23
CA TRP A 270 30.80 -32.30 -25.81
C TRP A 270 31.42 -33.37 -24.91
N TYR A 271 31.27 -34.65 -25.27
CA TYR A 271 31.97 -35.78 -24.64
C TYR A 271 33.50 -35.62 -24.75
N ASP A 272 34.03 -35.13 -25.88
CA ASP A 272 35.45 -34.78 -26.04
C ASP A 272 35.92 -33.63 -25.11
N ILE A 273 34.99 -32.81 -24.57
CA ILE A 273 35.28 -31.71 -23.62
C ILE A 273 35.18 -32.19 -22.16
N LEU A 274 34.33 -33.20 -21.88
CA LEU A 274 34.11 -33.90 -20.61
C LEU A 274 33.58 -33.07 -19.43
N LEU A 275 34.04 -31.83 -19.23
CA LEU A 275 33.78 -31.02 -18.04
C LEU A 275 32.86 -29.84 -18.35
N CYS A 276 31.69 -29.77 -17.70
CA CYS A 276 30.72 -28.68 -17.85
C CYS A 276 31.21 -27.27 -17.44
N SER A 277 32.43 -27.17 -16.89
CA SER A 277 33.05 -25.91 -16.47
C SER A 277 34.15 -25.39 -17.41
N GLU A 278 34.48 -26.15 -18.47
CA GLU A 278 35.50 -25.71 -19.44
C GLU A 278 34.96 -24.61 -20.38
N PRO A 279 35.77 -23.60 -20.77
CA PRO A 279 35.31 -22.47 -21.57
C PRO A 279 34.81 -22.80 -22.98
N GLU A 280 35.07 -24.02 -23.46
CA GLU A 280 34.68 -24.51 -24.79
C GLU A 280 33.32 -25.24 -24.76
N MET A 281 32.80 -25.58 -23.57
CA MET A 281 31.47 -26.20 -23.40
C MET A 281 30.35 -25.15 -23.62
N PRO A 282 29.27 -25.48 -24.36
CA PRO A 282 28.13 -24.58 -24.49
C PRO A 282 27.41 -24.27 -23.17
N LEU A 283 26.80 -23.08 -23.09
CA LEU A 283 26.01 -22.66 -21.94
C LEU A 283 24.87 -23.64 -21.66
N GLY A 284 24.82 -24.16 -20.43
CA GLY A 284 23.84 -25.16 -19.99
C GLY A 284 24.36 -26.60 -20.00
N CYS A 285 25.57 -26.85 -20.53
CA CYS A 285 26.18 -28.19 -20.65
C CYS A 285 25.23 -29.25 -21.26
N PRO A 286 24.83 -29.09 -22.53
CA PRO A 286 23.76 -29.90 -23.13
C PRO A 286 24.05 -31.41 -23.21
N GLY A 287 25.32 -31.84 -23.06
CA GLY A 287 25.67 -33.27 -22.97
C GLY A 287 25.50 -33.91 -21.59
N ASP A 288 25.30 -33.14 -20.53
CA ASP A 288 25.10 -33.63 -19.15
C ASP A 288 23.64 -34.08 -19.00
N LEU A 289 23.36 -35.32 -19.40
CA LEU A 289 22.02 -35.90 -19.43
C LEU A 289 21.61 -36.47 -18.07
N ASN A 290 22.59 -36.74 -17.19
CA ASN A 290 22.38 -37.29 -15.86
C ASN A 290 22.32 -36.20 -14.75
N GLY A 291 22.98 -35.06 -14.96
CA GLY A 291 22.98 -33.88 -14.07
C GLY A 291 24.14 -33.83 -13.06
N ASP A 292 25.26 -34.52 -13.31
CA ASP A 292 26.41 -34.58 -12.38
C ASP A 292 27.59 -33.68 -12.75
N THR A 293 27.43 -32.83 -13.78
CA THR A 293 28.41 -31.85 -14.32
C THR A 293 29.58 -32.44 -15.13
N LEU A 294 29.45 -33.69 -15.55
CA LEU A 294 30.28 -34.33 -16.57
C LEU A 294 29.50 -34.54 -17.89
N VAL A 295 30.21 -34.95 -18.93
CA VAL A 295 29.64 -35.54 -20.15
C VAL A 295 30.43 -36.81 -20.41
N ASP A 296 29.99 -37.95 -19.85
CA ASP A 296 30.79 -39.18 -19.84
C ASP A 296 30.02 -40.45 -20.29
N ASP A 297 30.58 -41.63 -20.02
CA ASP A 297 29.99 -42.92 -20.37
C ASP A 297 28.57 -43.13 -19.81
N TYR A 298 28.22 -42.50 -18.67
CA TYR A 298 26.87 -42.55 -18.11
C TYR A 298 25.86 -41.76 -18.95
N ASP A 299 26.25 -40.58 -19.45
CA ASP A 299 25.41 -39.79 -20.37
C ASP A 299 25.31 -40.47 -21.74
N PHE A 300 26.39 -41.10 -22.22
CA PHE A 300 26.36 -41.85 -23.48
C PHE A 300 25.39 -43.04 -23.43
N VAL A 301 25.22 -43.70 -22.27
CA VAL A 301 24.18 -44.73 -22.09
C VAL A 301 22.78 -44.14 -22.24
N ILE A 302 22.52 -42.96 -21.65
CA ILE A 302 21.23 -42.25 -21.77
C ILE A 302 20.97 -41.82 -23.23
N PHE A 303 22.00 -41.30 -23.90
CA PHE A 303 21.93 -40.94 -25.32
C PHE A 303 21.59 -42.15 -26.21
N VAL A 304 22.27 -43.29 -26.01
CA VAL A 304 22.05 -44.51 -26.79
C VAL A 304 20.64 -45.09 -26.57
N ASP A 305 20.10 -45.04 -25.36
CA ASP A 305 18.72 -45.48 -25.09
C ASP A 305 17.67 -44.58 -25.77
N ALA A 306 17.96 -43.29 -25.98
CA ALA A 306 17.13 -42.38 -26.78
C ALA A 306 17.29 -42.62 -28.30
N TYR A 307 18.53 -42.73 -28.79
CA TYR A 307 18.87 -42.97 -30.19
C TYR A 307 18.21 -44.25 -30.74
N ASN A 308 18.15 -45.32 -29.94
CA ASN A 308 17.48 -46.56 -30.32
C ASN A 308 15.94 -46.44 -30.45
N GLN A 309 15.33 -45.36 -29.96
CA GLN A 309 13.90 -45.07 -30.11
C GLN A 309 13.60 -44.19 -31.34
N LEU A 310 14.59 -43.39 -31.78
CA LEU A 310 14.69 -42.71 -33.08
C LEU A 310 13.60 -41.68 -33.42
N PHE A 311 12.59 -41.46 -32.58
CA PHE A 311 11.49 -40.51 -32.84
C PHE A 311 10.97 -39.88 -31.54
N CYS A 312 10.77 -38.56 -31.56
CA CYS A 312 10.32 -37.75 -30.43
C CYS A 312 8.91 -37.16 -30.68
N PRO A 313 7.86 -37.67 -30.00
CA PRO A 313 6.46 -37.27 -30.21
C PRO A 313 5.99 -36.02 -29.44
#